data_AF-B6WSY4-F1
#
_entry.id   AF-B6WSY4-F1
#
_cell.length_a   1.000
_cell.length_b   1.000
_cell.length_c   1.000
_cell.angle_alpha   90.00
_cell.angle_beta   90.00
_cell.angle_gamma   90.00
#
_symmetry.space_group_name_H-M   'P 1'
#
loop_
_entity.id
_entity.type
_entity.pdbx_description
1 polymer ?
#
loop_
_entity_poly.entity_id
_entity_poly.type
_entity_poly.pdbx_seq_one_letter_code
_entity_poly.pdbx_strand_id
1 'polypeptide(L)'
;MQAWTALLQSSALPANWIYEQPPAECTRLLALQKRTGGPVADTGTCALLGALCVPEVMKRSWREGITIINVGNSHTVAALVYQGQVRGIYEHHTGMRTLQEYLADLEQFRRSWLPCEEVLAHGGHGTAFGPYCEEAGGYEPTYILGPKREFLQGQGQFLAPYGDMMLAGCFGLLWGWAHRGDAAGRL
;
A
#
# COMPACT_ATOMS: atom_id res chain seq x y z
N MET A 1 0.64 -13.46 -0.32
CA MET A 1 -0.33 -13.15 0.75
C MET A 1 0.19 -13.16 2.19
N GLN A 2 0.79 -14.26 2.67
CA GLN A 2 1.12 -14.44 4.10
C GLN A 2 1.87 -13.25 4.75
N ALA A 3 2.79 -12.62 4.01
CA ALA A 3 3.53 -11.46 4.49
C ALA A 3 2.64 -10.24 4.79
N TRP A 4 1.73 -9.84 3.89
CA TRP A 4 0.82 -8.73 4.12
C TRP A 4 -0.19 -9.03 5.23
N THR A 5 -0.70 -10.27 5.30
CA THR A 5 -1.57 -10.70 6.40
C THR A 5 -0.85 -10.57 7.75
N ALA A 6 0.41 -11.03 7.83
CA ALA A 6 1.21 -10.92 9.04
C ALA A 6 1.49 -9.45 9.43
N LEU A 7 1.79 -8.58 8.46
CA LEU A 7 1.96 -7.14 8.69
C LEU A 7 0.68 -6.47 9.19
N LEU A 8 -0.47 -6.76 8.55
CA LEU A 8 -1.76 -6.21 8.98
C LEU A 8 -2.18 -6.70 10.36
N GLN A 9 -1.88 -7.95 10.70
CA GLN A 9 -2.13 -8.51 12.03
C GLN A 9 -1.21 -7.92 13.10
N SER A 10 0.04 -7.56 12.75
CA SER A 10 0.96 -6.94 13.70
C SER A 10 0.62 -5.47 13.95
N SER A 11 0.22 -4.72 12.92
CA SER A 11 -0.24 -3.35 13.04
C SER A 11 -1.01 -2.90 11.79
N ALA A 12 -2.11 -2.17 11.97
CA ALA A 12 -2.78 -1.49 10.86
C ALA A 12 -2.05 -0.19 10.44
N LEU A 13 -1.11 0.32 11.24
CA LEU A 13 -0.35 1.53 10.91
C LEU A 13 0.84 1.16 10.01
N PRO A 14 0.88 1.58 8.73
CA PRO A 14 1.92 1.13 7.80
C PRO A 14 3.32 1.64 8.15
N ALA A 15 3.44 2.70 8.96
CA ALA A 15 4.73 3.15 9.50
C ALA A 15 5.41 2.09 10.36
N ASN A 16 4.62 1.21 11.02
CA ASN A 16 5.13 0.12 11.85
C ASN A 16 5.58 -1.10 11.03
N TRP A 17 5.41 -1.09 9.71
CA TRP A 17 5.90 -2.14 8.81
C TRP A 17 7.34 -1.90 8.35
N ILE A 18 7.96 -0.80 8.80
CA ILE A 18 9.36 -0.48 8.52
C ILE A 18 10.25 -1.25 9.50
N TYR A 19 11.22 -1.97 8.95
CA TYR A 19 12.18 -2.73 9.73
C TYR A 19 13.45 -1.94 10.03
N GLU A 20 13.83 -1.91 11.29
CA GLU A 20 15.20 -1.58 11.69
C GLU A 20 16.14 -2.77 11.46
N GLN A 21 15.64 -3.96 11.77
CA GLN A 21 16.27 -5.25 11.50
C GLN A 21 15.23 -6.15 10.82
N PRO A 22 15.33 -6.39 9.50
CA PRO A 22 14.35 -7.20 8.80
C PRO A 22 14.50 -8.69 9.18
N PRO A 23 13.42 -9.49 9.07
CA PRO A 23 13.48 -10.95 9.24
C PRO A 23 14.52 -11.60 8.32
N ALA A 24 15.10 -12.73 8.76
CA ALA A 24 16.20 -13.39 8.06
C ALA A 24 15.80 -13.89 6.66
N GLU A 25 14.54 -14.27 6.49
CA GLU A 25 13.92 -14.68 5.22
C GLU A 25 13.82 -13.53 4.21
N CYS A 26 13.80 -12.27 4.66
CA CYS A 26 13.79 -11.08 3.80
C CYS A 26 15.21 -10.74 3.31
N THR A 27 15.86 -11.69 2.64
CA THR A 27 17.29 -11.62 2.27
C THR A 27 17.69 -10.34 1.53
N ARG A 28 16.82 -9.81 0.66
CA ARG A 28 17.05 -8.53 -0.05
C ARG A 28 17.04 -7.33 0.90
N LEU A 29 16.06 -7.26 1.81
CA LEU A 29 16.00 -6.19 2.82
C LEU A 29 17.19 -6.29 3.77
N LEU A 30 17.57 -7.49 4.17
CA LEU A 30 18.74 -7.72 5.03
C LEU A 30 20.04 -7.24 4.34
N ALA A 31 20.20 -7.54 3.05
CA ALA A 31 21.35 -7.06 2.28
C ALA A 31 21.38 -5.53 2.19
N LEU A 32 20.23 -4.88 1.96
CA LEU A 32 20.13 -3.43 1.93
C LEU A 32 20.44 -2.81 3.30
N GLN A 33 19.81 -3.32 4.37
CA GLN A 33 20.01 -2.82 5.74
C GLN A 33 21.48 -2.89 6.18
N LYS A 34 22.17 -4.00 5.87
CA LYS A 34 23.62 -4.15 6.16
C LYS A 34 24.49 -3.14 5.40
N ARG A 35 24.04 -2.67 4.23
CA ARG A 35 24.79 -1.75 3.37
C ARG A 35 24.52 -0.29 3.70
N THR A 36 23.28 0.05 4.05
CA THR A 36 22.88 1.43 4.34
C THR A 36 22.97 1.77 5.81
N GLY A 37 22.88 0.78 6.71
CA GLY A 37 22.74 0.98 8.15
C GLY A 37 21.41 1.63 8.57
N GLY A 38 20.53 1.90 7.62
CA GLY A 38 19.27 2.61 7.81
C GLY A 38 18.06 1.67 7.78
N PRO A 39 16.86 2.22 8.05
CA PRO A 39 15.63 1.45 8.01
C PRO A 39 15.36 0.92 6.59
N VAL A 40 14.65 -0.21 6.52
CA VAL A 40 14.26 -0.84 5.26
C VAL A 40 12.81 -1.30 5.33
N ALA A 41 12.12 -1.30 4.20
CA ALA A 41 10.75 -1.80 4.10
C ALA A 41 10.48 -2.31 2.68
N ASP A 42 9.38 -3.05 2.53
CA ASP A 42 8.89 -3.45 1.22
C ASP A 42 8.55 -2.22 0.34
N THR A 43 8.77 -2.34 -0.97
CA THR A 43 8.52 -1.24 -1.92
C THR A 43 7.06 -0.77 -1.91
N GLY A 44 6.09 -1.68 -1.77
CA GLY A 44 4.67 -1.34 -1.64
C GLY A 44 4.37 -0.55 -0.37
N THR A 45 5.03 -0.91 0.74
CA THR A 45 4.96 -0.15 2.01
C THR A 45 5.51 1.25 1.84
N CYS A 46 6.71 1.38 1.25
CA CYS A 46 7.33 2.69 0.97
C CYS A 46 6.45 3.56 0.05
N ALA A 47 5.85 2.96 -0.98
CA ALA A 47 4.96 3.65 -1.92
C ALA A 47 3.67 4.15 -1.24
N LEU A 48 3.04 3.30 -0.43
CA LEU A 48 1.88 3.66 0.41
C LEU A 48 2.20 4.84 1.33
N LEU A 49 3.31 4.75 2.08
CA LEU A 49 3.76 5.84 2.95
C LEU A 49 4.11 7.11 2.16
N GLY A 50 4.62 6.97 0.94
CA GLY A 50 4.86 8.08 0.03
C GLY A 50 3.58 8.79 -0.40
N ALA A 51 2.46 8.07 -0.55
CA ALA A 51 1.16 8.69 -0.77
C ALA A 51 0.67 9.40 0.51
N LEU A 52 0.81 8.76 1.67
CA LEU A 52 0.38 9.30 2.96
C LEU A 52 1.20 10.50 3.44
N CYS A 53 2.42 10.68 2.96
CA CYS A 53 3.21 11.88 3.25
C CYS A 53 2.68 13.14 2.55
N VAL A 54 1.77 12.99 1.57
CA VAL A 54 1.06 14.12 0.94
C VAL A 54 -0.06 14.59 1.89
N PRO A 55 -0.01 15.84 2.41
CA PRO A 55 -0.92 16.27 3.47
C PRO A 55 -2.40 16.14 3.12
N GLU A 56 -2.78 16.42 1.88
CA GLU A 56 -4.18 16.33 1.43
C GLU A 56 -4.68 14.89 1.35
N VAL A 57 -3.81 13.93 1.01
CA VAL A 57 -4.14 12.49 1.01
C VAL A 57 -4.37 12.02 2.44
N MET A 58 -3.46 12.36 3.37
CA MET A 58 -3.61 12.01 4.78
C MET A 58 -4.89 12.62 5.37
N LYS A 59 -5.10 13.94 5.22
CA LYS A 59 -6.31 14.62 5.70
C LYS A 59 -7.59 13.99 5.16
N ARG A 60 -7.61 13.58 3.88
CA ARG A 60 -8.77 12.91 3.29
C ARG A 60 -9.04 11.55 3.93
N SER A 61 -7.99 10.77 4.22
CA SER A 61 -8.14 9.47 4.89
C SER A 61 -8.83 9.56 6.25
N TRP A 62 -8.75 10.70 6.94
CA TRP A 62 -9.44 10.93 8.23
C TRP A 62 -10.92 11.29 8.08
N ARG A 63 -11.36 11.68 6.88
CA ARG A 63 -12.75 12.04 6.58
C ARG A 63 -13.53 10.87 6.00
N GLU A 64 -12.87 10.05 5.18
CA GLU A 64 -13.44 8.90 4.48
C GLU A 64 -12.34 7.90 4.15
N GLY A 65 -12.72 6.65 3.87
CA GLY A 65 -11.81 5.66 3.34
C GLY A 65 -11.29 6.10 1.96
N ILE A 66 -10.03 5.78 1.68
CA ILE A 66 -9.38 6.04 0.39
C ILE A 66 -8.71 4.79 -0.14
N THR A 67 -8.54 4.71 -1.46
CA THR A 67 -7.73 3.69 -2.14
C THR A 67 -6.42 4.31 -2.61
N ILE A 68 -5.29 3.71 -2.24
CA ILE A 68 -3.96 4.07 -2.73
C ILE A 68 -3.44 2.94 -3.61
N ILE A 69 -2.96 3.22 -4.81
CA ILE A 69 -2.48 2.22 -5.77
C ILE A 69 -1.06 2.56 -6.20
N ASN A 70 -0.13 1.64 -6.00
CA ASN A 70 1.19 1.67 -6.60
C ASN A 70 1.24 0.73 -7.80
N VAL A 71 1.29 1.26 -9.01
CA VAL A 71 1.47 0.49 -10.24
C VAL A 71 2.97 0.38 -10.53
N GLY A 72 3.59 -0.63 -9.93
CA GLY A 72 5.01 -0.94 -10.09
C GLY A 72 5.36 -1.52 -11.46
N ASN A 73 6.64 -1.80 -11.68
CA ASN A 73 7.08 -2.46 -12.91
C ASN A 73 6.63 -3.91 -13.00
N SER A 74 6.61 -4.61 -11.87
CA SER A 74 6.29 -6.04 -11.79
C SER A 74 5.01 -6.32 -11.02
N HIS A 75 4.73 -5.55 -9.96
CA HIS A 75 3.54 -5.70 -9.13
C HIS A 75 2.75 -4.39 -9.04
N THR A 76 1.43 -4.53 -9.08
CA THR A 76 0.47 -3.51 -8.69
C THR A 76 -0.01 -3.84 -7.28
N VAL A 77 0.16 -2.89 -6.35
CA VAL A 77 -0.29 -3.02 -4.96
C VAL A 77 -1.35 -1.94 -4.72
N ALA A 78 -2.53 -2.34 -4.25
CA ALA A 78 -3.57 -1.43 -3.80
C ALA A 78 -3.80 -1.57 -2.29
N ALA A 79 -4.02 -0.45 -1.62
CA ALA A 79 -4.29 -0.39 -0.19
C ALA A 79 -5.58 0.39 0.06
N LEU A 80 -6.47 -0.18 0.87
CA LEU A 80 -7.59 0.56 1.47
C LEU A 80 -7.08 1.22 2.75
N VAL A 81 -7.30 2.51 2.91
CA VAL A 81 -6.81 3.27 4.06
C VAL A 81 -7.92 4.11 4.67
N TYR A 82 -8.02 4.09 6.01
CA TYR A 82 -8.89 4.95 6.78
C TYR A 82 -8.16 5.43 8.04
N GLN A 83 -8.19 6.74 8.30
CA GLN A 83 -7.47 7.42 9.39
C GLN A 83 -5.97 7.07 9.43
N GLY A 84 -5.34 7.04 8.25
CA GLY A 84 -3.93 6.63 8.10
C GLY A 84 -3.64 5.14 8.33
N GLN A 85 -4.64 4.32 8.68
CA GLN A 85 -4.49 2.89 8.93
C GLN A 85 -4.93 2.07 7.71
N VAL A 86 -4.17 1.03 7.38
CA VAL A 86 -4.52 0.10 6.32
C VAL A 86 -5.63 -0.83 6.78
N ARG A 87 -6.65 -0.95 5.95
CA ARG A 87 -7.83 -1.80 6.13
C ARG A 87 -7.85 -3.00 5.18
N GLY A 88 -7.10 -2.93 4.09
CA GLY A 88 -6.86 -4.07 3.22
C GLY A 88 -5.73 -3.82 2.24
N ILE A 89 -5.13 -4.91 1.76
CA ILE A 89 -4.11 -4.93 0.71
C ILE A 89 -4.54 -5.90 -0.39
N TYR A 90 -4.36 -5.48 -1.63
CA TYR A 90 -4.47 -6.29 -2.83
C TYR A 90 -3.13 -6.21 -3.58
N GLU A 91 -2.60 -7.33 -4.03
CA GLU A 91 -1.39 -7.36 -4.84
C GLU A 91 -1.55 -8.30 -6.04
N HIS A 92 -1.13 -7.82 -7.21
CA HIS A 92 -1.18 -8.57 -8.45
C HIS A 92 0.04 -8.29 -9.33
N HIS A 93 0.42 -9.23 -10.20
CA HIS A 93 1.38 -8.96 -11.26
C HIS A 93 0.84 -7.89 -12.23
N THR A 94 1.59 -6.79 -12.44
CA THR A 94 1.13 -5.61 -13.20
C THR A 94 0.67 -5.96 -14.62
N GLY A 95 1.35 -6.91 -15.27
CA GLY A 95 1.08 -7.26 -16.68
C GLY A 95 0.10 -8.42 -16.89
N MET A 96 -0.57 -8.91 -15.85
CA MET A 96 -1.41 -10.12 -15.92
C MET A 96 -2.92 -9.87 -15.92
N ARG A 97 -3.35 -8.62 -15.91
CA ARG A 97 -4.77 -8.25 -16.03
C ARG A 97 -4.93 -7.11 -17.03
N THR A 98 -6.04 -7.10 -17.72
CA THR A 98 -6.53 -5.95 -18.49
C THR A 98 -7.01 -4.84 -17.56
N LEU A 99 -7.20 -3.63 -18.10
CA LEU A 99 -7.75 -2.52 -17.33
C LEU A 99 -9.12 -2.86 -16.74
N GLN A 100 -10.02 -3.45 -17.54
CA GLN A 100 -11.37 -3.79 -17.10
C GLN A 100 -11.37 -4.81 -15.95
N GLU A 101 -10.53 -5.84 -16.06
CA GLU A 101 -10.36 -6.84 -15.00
C GLU A 101 -9.80 -6.23 -13.71
N TYR A 102 -8.80 -5.33 -13.82
CA TYR A 102 -8.28 -4.61 -12.65
C TYR A 102 -9.35 -3.74 -11.99
N LEU A 103 -10.20 -3.05 -12.76
CA LEU A 103 -11.26 -2.23 -12.20
C LEU A 103 -12.33 -3.08 -11.50
N ALA A 104 -12.67 -4.26 -12.07
CA ALA A 104 -13.58 -5.21 -11.43
C ALA A 104 -12.99 -5.76 -10.12
N ASP A 105 -11.70 -6.11 -10.10
CA ASP A 105 -11.00 -6.50 -8.88
C ASP A 105 -11.07 -5.38 -7.83
N LEU A 106 -10.73 -4.13 -8.21
CA LEU A 106 -10.72 -3.00 -7.29
C LEU A 106 -12.12 -2.68 -6.72
N GLU A 107 -13.17 -2.84 -7.51
CA GLU A 107 -14.56 -2.69 -7.04
C GLU A 107 -14.88 -3.71 -5.94
N GLN A 108 -14.57 -4.99 -6.18
CA GLN A 108 -14.80 -6.06 -5.21
C GLN A 108 -13.89 -5.91 -3.97
N PHE A 109 -12.63 -5.49 -4.19
CA PHE A 109 -11.65 -5.26 -3.14
C PHE A 109 -12.12 -4.18 -2.16
N ARG A 110 -12.66 -3.06 -2.65
CA ARG A 110 -13.20 -1.98 -1.79
C ARG A 110 -14.35 -2.44 -0.91
N ARG A 111 -15.13 -3.42 -1.36
CA ARG A 111 -16.22 -4.03 -0.60
C ARG A 111 -15.75 -5.12 0.36
N SER A 112 -14.45 -5.43 0.38
CA SER A 112 -13.88 -6.58 1.09
C SER A 112 -14.47 -7.92 0.62
N TRP A 113 -14.86 -8.01 -0.65
CA TRP A 113 -15.50 -9.19 -1.24
C TRP A 113 -14.62 -9.96 -2.22
N LEU A 114 -13.46 -9.40 -2.63
CA LEU A 114 -12.54 -10.06 -3.55
C LEU A 114 -11.77 -11.19 -2.82
N PRO A 115 -12.05 -12.48 -3.11
CA PRO A 115 -11.40 -13.58 -2.42
C PRO A 115 -9.92 -13.70 -2.79
N CYS A 116 -9.10 -14.12 -1.83
CA CYS A 116 -7.66 -14.25 -2.04
C CYS A 116 -7.35 -15.29 -3.13
N GLU A 117 -8.05 -16.41 -3.10
CA GLU A 117 -7.94 -17.52 -4.05
C GLU A 117 -8.26 -17.11 -5.49
N GLU A 118 -9.20 -16.19 -5.70
CA GLU A 118 -9.55 -15.68 -7.03
C GLU A 118 -8.40 -14.87 -7.63
N VAL A 119 -7.76 -14.05 -6.80
CA VAL A 119 -6.59 -13.28 -7.22
C VAL A 119 -5.40 -14.19 -7.51
N LEU A 120 -5.17 -15.20 -6.66
CA LEU A 120 -4.11 -16.20 -6.88
C LEU A 120 -4.33 -17.00 -8.17
N ALA A 121 -5.57 -17.39 -8.48
CA ALA A 121 -5.92 -18.16 -9.68
C ALA A 121 -5.59 -17.42 -10.99
N HIS A 122 -5.55 -16.08 -10.95
CA HIS A 122 -5.26 -15.24 -12.10
C HIS A 122 -3.82 -14.68 -12.10
N GLY A 123 -2.92 -15.26 -11.30
CA GLY A 123 -1.52 -14.85 -11.25
C GLY A 123 -1.27 -13.61 -10.38
N GLY A 124 -2.13 -13.31 -9.42
CA GLY A 124 -1.86 -12.32 -8.39
C GLY A 124 -1.23 -12.93 -7.13
N HIS A 125 -1.03 -12.09 -6.10
CA HIS A 125 -0.47 -12.49 -4.80
C HIS A 125 -1.51 -12.54 -3.67
N GLY A 126 -2.76 -12.16 -3.97
CA GLY A 126 -3.92 -12.29 -3.10
C GLY A 126 -4.49 -10.96 -2.58
N THR A 127 -5.47 -11.09 -1.68
CA THR A 127 -6.01 -10.02 -0.84
C THR A 127 -5.84 -10.34 0.64
N ALA A 128 -5.55 -9.32 1.46
CA ALA A 128 -5.65 -9.38 2.92
C ALA A 128 -6.49 -8.22 3.43
N PHE A 129 -7.32 -8.51 4.43
CA PHE A 129 -8.21 -7.53 5.05
C PHE A 129 -7.97 -7.49 6.55
N GLY A 130 -8.03 -6.29 7.12
CA GLY A 130 -8.22 -6.09 8.55
C GLY A 130 -9.71 -6.18 8.90
N PRO A 131 -10.08 -5.84 10.15
CA PRO A 131 -11.48 -5.74 10.55
C PRO A 131 -12.24 -4.75 9.65
N TYR A 132 -13.48 -5.11 9.31
CA TYR A 132 -14.37 -4.23 8.56
C TYR A 132 -14.63 -2.94 9.35
N CYS A 133 -14.67 -1.80 8.65
CA CYS A 133 -14.87 -0.47 9.23
C CYS A 133 -15.94 0.26 8.41
N GLU A 134 -17.14 0.36 8.97
CA GLU A 134 -18.30 0.99 8.32
C GLU A 134 -18.07 2.49 8.10
N GLU A 135 -17.39 3.15 9.03
CA GLU A 135 -17.08 4.59 9.01
C GLU A 135 -16.15 4.98 7.86
N ALA A 136 -15.42 4.01 7.30
CA ALA A 136 -14.57 4.24 6.13
C ALA A 136 -15.38 4.39 4.83
N GLY A 137 -16.65 4.01 4.79
CA GLY A 137 -17.47 4.07 3.58
C GLY A 137 -16.91 3.21 2.44
N GLY A 138 -16.95 3.73 1.21
CA GLY A 138 -16.67 2.96 -0.02
C GLY A 138 -15.23 2.94 -0.51
N TYR A 139 -14.30 3.62 0.17
CA TYR A 139 -12.91 3.79 -0.29
C TYR A 139 -12.78 4.37 -1.72
N GLU A 140 -13.74 5.19 -2.14
CA GLU A 140 -13.88 5.67 -3.52
C GLU A 140 -12.71 6.56 -4.01
N PRO A 141 -12.23 7.53 -3.21
CA PRO A 141 -11.13 8.39 -3.61
C PRO A 141 -9.88 7.59 -3.91
N THR A 142 -9.31 7.77 -5.10
CA THR A 142 -8.23 6.94 -5.59
C THR A 142 -6.98 7.77 -5.86
N TYR A 143 -5.87 7.38 -5.25
CA TYR A 143 -4.57 7.98 -5.45
C TYR A 143 -3.62 6.97 -6.06
N ILE A 144 -2.91 7.36 -7.12
CA ILE A 144 -2.14 6.42 -7.93
C ILE A 144 -0.71 6.93 -8.05
N LEU A 145 0.25 6.04 -7.84
CA LEU A 145 1.67 6.28 -8.06
C LEU A 145 2.33 5.04 -8.69
N GLY A 146 3.63 5.13 -8.92
CA GLY A 146 4.42 4.07 -9.53
C GLY A 146 4.75 4.33 -11.00
N PRO A 147 5.82 3.71 -11.51
CA PRO A 147 6.34 3.95 -12.86
C PRO A 147 5.39 3.55 -13.99
N LYS A 148 4.39 2.71 -13.70
CA LYS A 148 3.40 2.22 -14.68
C LYS A 148 2.01 2.83 -14.46
N ARG A 149 1.88 3.89 -13.66
CA ARG A 149 0.59 4.53 -13.30
C ARG A 149 -0.27 4.93 -14.50
N GLU A 150 0.33 5.24 -15.65
CA GLU A 150 -0.40 5.56 -16.89
C GLU A 150 -1.36 4.44 -17.32
N PHE A 151 -1.12 3.19 -16.91
CA PHE A 151 -2.06 2.08 -17.11
C PHE A 151 -3.46 2.36 -16.50
N LEU A 152 -3.53 3.15 -15.43
CA LEU A 152 -4.75 3.56 -14.73
C LEU A 152 -5.11 5.03 -14.99
N GLN A 153 -4.73 5.58 -16.15
CA GLN A 153 -5.06 6.96 -16.49
C GLN A 153 -6.58 7.20 -16.44
N GLY A 154 -6.98 8.29 -15.79
CA GLY A 154 -8.39 8.67 -15.60
C GLY A 154 -9.11 7.91 -14.49
N GLN A 155 -8.47 6.94 -13.80
CA GLN A 155 -9.09 6.14 -12.74
C GLN A 155 -8.79 6.67 -11.32
N GLY A 156 -8.09 7.79 -11.22
CA GLY A 156 -7.72 8.40 -9.95
C GLY A 156 -6.76 9.57 -10.12
N GLN A 157 -6.36 10.17 -9.01
CA GLN A 157 -5.39 11.25 -8.98
C GLN A 157 -3.96 10.70 -8.95
N PHE A 158 -3.15 11.10 -9.92
CA PHE A 158 -1.72 10.76 -9.91
C PHE A 158 -0.99 11.59 -8.87
N LEU A 159 -0.13 10.93 -8.10
CA LEU A 159 0.72 11.55 -7.10
C LEU A 159 2.17 11.66 -7.58
N ALA A 160 2.81 12.76 -7.19
CA ALA A 160 4.25 12.98 -7.24
C ALA A 160 4.66 13.69 -5.94
N PRO A 161 4.79 12.95 -4.82
CA PRO A 161 5.17 13.53 -3.53
C PRO A 161 6.44 14.38 -3.67
N TYR A 162 6.39 15.62 -3.17
CA TYR A 162 7.46 16.62 -3.29
C TYR A 162 7.94 16.91 -4.74
N GLY A 163 7.10 16.61 -5.75
CA GLY A 163 7.36 16.91 -7.15
C GLY A 163 8.00 15.77 -7.95
N ASP A 164 8.42 14.67 -7.31
CA ASP A 164 9.05 13.54 -7.98
C ASP A 164 8.43 12.19 -7.57
N MET A 165 7.72 11.55 -8.50
CA MET A 165 7.12 10.25 -8.26
C MET A 165 8.15 9.13 -8.09
N MET A 166 9.30 9.19 -8.78
CA MET A 166 10.32 8.14 -8.67
C MET A 166 10.96 8.12 -7.28
N LEU A 167 10.90 9.23 -6.53
CA LEU A 167 11.37 9.34 -5.15
C LEU A 167 10.26 9.13 -4.11
N ALA A 168 9.01 8.89 -4.53
CA ALA A 168 7.88 8.72 -3.60
C ALA A 168 8.16 7.67 -2.52
N GLY A 169 8.79 6.55 -2.89
CA GLY A 169 9.17 5.50 -1.94
C GLY A 169 10.25 5.95 -0.94
N CYS A 170 11.24 6.73 -1.36
CA CYS A 170 12.28 7.28 -0.48
C CYS A 170 11.67 8.26 0.54
N PHE A 171 10.82 9.17 0.07
CA PHE A 171 10.09 10.09 0.95
C PHE A 171 9.16 9.34 1.90
N GLY A 172 8.47 8.31 1.41
CA GLY A 172 7.60 7.46 2.21
C GLY A 172 8.35 6.73 3.32
N LEU A 173 9.51 6.15 3.03
CA LEU A 173 10.34 5.48 4.04
C LEU A 173 10.76 6.45 5.15
N LEU A 174 11.27 7.64 4.80
CA LEU A 174 11.69 8.64 5.79
C LEU A 174 10.52 9.21 6.58
N TRP A 175 9.42 9.56 5.90
CA TRP A 175 8.23 10.08 6.54
C TRP A 175 7.62 9.04 7.48
N GLY A 176 7.43 7.80 7.03
CA GLY A 176 6.91 6.73 7.88
C GLY A 176 7.82 6.43 9.06
N TRP A 177 9.15 6.46 8.87
CA TRP A 177 10.10 6.26 9.96
C TRP A 177 9.98 7.33 11.06
N ALA A 178 9.75 8.59 10.67
CA ALA A 178 9.51 9.68 11.61
C ALA A 178 8.12 9.61 12.29
N HIS A 179 7.19 8.82 11.74
CA HIS A 179 5.79 8.72 12.17
C HIS A 179 5.45 7.30 12.67
N ARG A 180 6.44 6.54 13.14
CA ARG A 180 6.15 5.27 13.81
C ARG A 180 5.38 5.54 15.10
N GLY A 181 4.24 4.87 15.25
CA GLY A 181 3.42 4.97 16.43
C GLY A 181 3.85 4.01 17.53
N ASP A 182 3.26 4.15 18.71
CA ASP A 182 3.28 3.09 19.73
C ASP A 182 2.41 1.90 19.29
N ALA A 183 2.36 0.84 20.11
CA ALA A 183 1.59 -0.37 19.81
C ALA A 183 0.07 -0.11 19.61
N ALA A 184 -0.44 1.07 19.98
CA ALA A 184 -1.83 1.46 19.78
C ALA A 184 -2.08 2.18 18.44
N GLY A 185 -1.05 2.38 17.59
CA GLY A 185 -1.20 2.92 16.24
C GLY A 185 -1.63 4.38 16.18
N ARG A 186 -1.42 5.14 17.26
CA ARG A 186 -1.62 6.60 17.29
C ARG A 186 -0.38 7.29 16.73
N LEU A 187 -0.61 8.22 15.81
CA LEU A 187 0.39 9.20 15.34
C LEU A 187 0.55 10.32 16.38
#